data_AF-A0A7X5DVK8-F1
#
_entry.id   AF-A0A7X5DVK8-F1
#
_cell.length_a   1.000
_cell.length_b   1.000
_cell.length_c   1.000
_cell.angle_alpha   90.00
_cell.angle_beta   90.00
_cell.angle_gamma   90.00
#
_symmetry.space_group_name_H-M   'P 1'
#
loop_
_entity.id
_entity.type
_entity.pdbx_description
1 polymer ?
#
loop_
_entity_poly.entity_id
_entity_poly.type
_entity_poly.pdbx_seq_one_letter_code
_entity_poly.pdbx_strand_id
1 'polypeptide(L)'
;MDIILKELGSGGSSFTFPSLPEKIDVSRNAKYQSYDLINGKTYKLPQGKECNEISWSGTFFGEGRYRKDGKSLFFPQKDFMKPKECEKTLAQWMKKGKPLKLVVTGTGINLNVTISKLETSREGGYGDMSYSIAFVQYHSLKIYTMKELNRKSGKKGGKKKTESRPAKSKGGTYTVRQGDTLWGIAHKQLGNSQRWPEIYKLNKKTIEDTAKKYGYADSDNGHWIFPGEKLSLPAS
;
A
#
# COMPACT_ATOMS: atom_id res chain seq x y z
N MET A 1 36.58 4.19 -15.43
CA MET A 1 35.18 4.15 -14.95
C MET A 1 34.74 2.72 -15.07
N ASP A 2 34.15 2.18 -14.01
CA ASP A 2 33.72 0.79 -13.89
C ASP A 2 32.36 0.77 -13.20
N ILE A 3 31.48 -0.09 -13.70
CA ILE A 3 30.18 -0.34 -13.08
C ILE A 3 30.28 -1.69 -12.41
N ILE A 4 30.14 -1.69 -11.09
CA ILE A 4 30.29 -2.87 -10.26
C ILE A 4 29.02 -3.06 -9.44
N LEU A 5 28.46 -4.27 -9.50
CA LEU A 5 27.42 -4.76 -8.62
C LEU A 5 28.03 -5.70 -7.60
N LYS A 6 27.76 -5.48 -6.32
CA LYS A 6 28.18 -6.37 -5.23
C LYS A 6 26.95 -6.87 -4.49
N GLU A 7 26.86 -8.17 -4.20
CA GLU A 7 25.82 -8.65 -3.30
C GLU A 7 25.96 -8.03 -1.90
N LEU A 8 24.84 -7.65 -1.29
CA LEU A 8 24.82 -7.06 0.05
C LEU A 8 24.88 -8.17 1.11
N GLY A 9 26.09 -8.53 1.56
CA GLY A 9 26.34 -9.54 2.60
C GLY A 9 27.82 -10.00 2.66
N SER A 10 28.25 -10.58 3.78
CA SER A 10 29.62 -11.07 4.00
C SER A 10 29.91 -12.26 3.08
N GLY A 11 30.75 -12.06 2.06
CA GLY A 11 31.10 -13.11 1.07
C GLY A 11 30.31 -13.07 -0.25
N GLY A 12 29.58 -11.98 -0.50
CA GLY A 12 28.74 -11.83 -1.69
C GLY A 12 29.52 -11.72 -3.02
N SER A 13 29.01 -12.41 -4.05
CA SER A 13 29.55 -12.35 -5.41
C SER A 13 29.55 -10.91 -5.96
N SER A 14 30.61 -10.53 -6.67
CA SER A 14 30.70 -9.26 -7.39
C SER A 14 30.61 -9.48 -8.89
N PHE A 15 29.90 -8.61 -9.58
CA PHE A 15 29.78 -8.59 -11.04
C PHE A 15 30.24 -7.22 -11.55
N THR A 16 31.21 -7.22 -12.45
CA THR A 16 31.68 -6.01 -13.12
C THR A 16 31.16 -6.02 -14.55
N PHE A 17 30.50 -4.94 -14.97
CA PHE A 17 29.98 -4.88 -16.33
C PHE A 17 31.14 -4.85 -17.35
N PRO A 18 31.12 -5.72 -18.37
CA PRO A 18 32.20 -5.82 -19.35
C PRO A 18 32.28 -4.57 -20.24
N SER A 19 31.12 -3.99 -20.55
CA SER A 19 31.00 -2.73 -21.28
C SER A 19 30.50 -1.60 -20.39
N LEU A 20 30.96 -0.40 -20.70
CA LEU A 20 30.37 0.81 -20.14
C LEU A 20 29.23 1.26 -21.05
N PRO A 21 28.09 1.67 -20.49
CA PRO A 21 27.00 2.26 -21.27
C PRO A 21 27.40 3.64 -21.78
N GLU A 22 26.77 4.06 -22.87
CA GLU A 22 26.94 5.41 -23.43
C GLU A 22 26.35 6.48 -22.50
N LYS A 23 25.24 6.15 -21.84
CA LYS A 23 24.54 7.04 -20.92
C LYS A 23 24.01 6.27 -19.72
N ILE A 24 24.04 6.90 -18.55
CA ILE A 24 23.38 6.39 -17.34
C ILE A 24 22.30 7.39 -16.94
N ASP A 25 21.05 6.95 -16.96
CA ASP A 25 19.90 7.74 -16.52
C ASP A 25 19.64 7.50 -15.04
N VAL A 26 19.56 8.58 -14.26
CA VAL A 26 19.31 8.54 -12.81
C VAL A 26 18.12 9.44 -12.49
N SER A 27 16.98 8.81 -12.20
CA SER A 27 15.74 9.48 -11.81
C SER A 27 15.66 9.59 -10.29
N ARG A 28 15.55 10.82 -9.79
CA ARG A 28 15.41 11.11 -8.35
C ARG A 28 14.17 11.96 -8.12
N ASN A 29 13.09 11.30 -7.76
CA ASN A 29 11.80 11.96 -7.59
C ASN A 29 11.47 12.19 -6.11
N ALA A 30 10.92 13.37 -5.82
CA ALA A 30 10.34 13.67 -4.52
C ALA A 30 8.81 13.57 -4.62
N LYS A 31 8.20 12.98 -3.61
CA LYS A 31 6.74 12.85 -3.56
C LYS A 31 6.14 14.15 -3.01
N TYR A 32 5.26 14.77 -3.78
CA TYR A 32 4.52 15.96 -3.36
C TYR A 32 3.05 15.64 -3.14
N GLN A 33 2.44 16.31 -2.16
CA GLN A 33 1.00 16.38 -2.00
C GLN A 33 0.54 17.77 -2.44
N SER A 34 -0.34 17.78 -3.44
CA SER A 34 -0.92 18.99 -4.00
C SER A 34 -2.25 19.32 -3.32
N TYR A 35 -2.47 20.60 -3.04
CA TYR A 35 -3.71 21.14 -2.47
C TYR A 35 -4.20 22.28 -3.36
N ASP A 36 -5.37 22.11 -3.95
CA ASP A 36 -6.04 23.16 -4.70
C ASP A 36 -6.93 23.96 -3.75
N LEU A 37 -6.65 25.26 -3.62
CA LEU A 37 -7.44 26.17 -2.82
C LEU A 37 -8.57 26.77 -3.65
N ILE A 38 -9.65 27.14 -2.97
CA ILE A 38 -10.84 27.77 -3.58
C ILE A 38 -10.49 29.09 -4.29
N ASN A 39 -9.39 29.75 -3.91
CA ASN A 39 -8.88 30.96 -4.57
C ASN A 39 -8.12 30.68 -5.89
N GLY A 40 -8.15 29.45 -6.41
CA GLY A 40 -7.49 29.04 -7.65
C GLY A 40 -5.99 28.79 -7.54
N LYS A 41 -5.41 28.84 -6.33
CA LYS A 41 -3.98 28.55 -6.12
C LYS A 41 -3.75 27.10 -5.72
N THR A 42 -2.78 26.45 -6.37
CA THR A 42 -2.31 25.11 -6.00
C THR A 42 -1.03 25.21 -5.16
N TYR A 43 -1.04 24.60 -3.97
CA TYR A 43 0.12 24.46 -3.11
C TYR A 43 0.67 23.03 -3.15
N LYS A 44 1.98 22.86 -3.33
CA LYS A 44 2.64 21.55 -3.34
C LYS A 44 3.54 21.41 -2.11
N LEU A 45 3.24 20.43 -1.25
CA LEU A 45 4.01 20.14 -0.03
C LEU A 45 4.78 18.83 -0.19
N PRO A 46 6.10 18.78 0.10
CA PRO A 46 6.89 17.55 0.00
C PRO A 46 6.48 16.56 1.11
N GLN A 47 5.98 15.38 0.74
CA GLN A 47 5.52 14.33 1.66
C GLN A 47 6.49 13.14 1.78
N GLY A 48 7.59 13.16 1.02
CA GLY A 48 8.62 12.13 1.10
C GLY A 48 9.48 12.07 -0.16
N LYS A 49 10.29 11.01 -0.24
CA LYS A 49 11.12 10.69 -1.40
C LYS A 49 10.56 9.44 -2.07
N GLU A 50 10.50 9.44 -3.40
CA GLU A 50 10.27 8.22 -4.15
C GLU A 50 11.57 7.40 -4.21
N CYS A 51 11.48 6.12 -4.58
CA CYS A 51 12.69 5.31 -4.74
C CYS A 51 13.45 5.83 -5.96
N ASN A 52 14.75 6.10 -5.81
CA ASN A 52 15.57 6.49 -6.95
C ASN A 52 15.62 5.33 -7.95
N GLU A 53 15.47 5.64 -9.22
CA GLU A 53 15.54 4.68 -10.32
C GLU A 53 16.77 4.98 -11.17
N ILE A 54 17.51 3.94 -11.53
CA ILE A 54 18.73 4.04 -12.34
C ILE A 54 18.58 3.09 -13.50
N SER A 55 18.78 3.56 -14.72
CA SER A 55 18.70 2.72 -15.91
C SER A 55 19.79 3.06 -16.92
N TRP A 56 20.16 2.07 -17.72
CA TRP A 56 21.03 2.26 -18.86
C TRP A 56 20.90 1.10 -19.84
N SER A 57 21.41 1.31 -21.04
CA SER A 57 21.60 0.28 -22.05
C SER A 57 23.08 0.10 -22.39
N GLY A 58 23.45 -1.11 -22.80
CA GLY A 58 24.81 -1.41 -23.23
C GLY A 58 24.87 -2.70 -24.01
N THR A 59 26.10 -3.16 -24.33
CA THR A 59 26.32 -4.38 -25.11
C THR A 59 27.26 -5.31 -24.38
N PHE A 60 26.86 -6.56 -24.16
CA PHE A 60 27.77 -7.62 -23.77
C PHE A 60 28.53 -8.07 -25.02
N PHE A 61 29.83 -7.81 -25.04
CA PHE A 61 30.68 -8.18 -26.17
C PHE A 61 30.85 -9.71 -26.25
N GLY A 62 30.72 -10.24 -27.47
CA GLY A 62 30.99 -11.63 -27.79
C GLY A 62 32.50 -11.95 -27.79
N GLU A 63 32.82 -13.24 -27.80
CA GLU A 63 34.19 -13.77 -27.71
C GLU A 63 35.15 -13.18 -28.75
N GLY A 64 34.64 -12.87 -29.95
CA GLY A 64 35.42 -12.25 -31.03
C GLY A 64 35.99 -10.85 -30.71
N ARG A 65 35.58 -10.24 -29.60
CA ARG A 65 36.07 -8.94 -29.12
C ARG A 65 37.09 -9.06 -27.98
N TYR A 66 37.55 -10.28 -27.68
CA TYR A 66 38.53 -10.57 -26.64
C TYR A 66 39.78 -11.20 -27.26
N ARG A 67 40.91 -10.91 -26.65
CA ARG A 67 42.21 -11.48 -27.00
C ARG A 67 42.26 -12.95 -26.53
N LYS A 68 43.22 -13.72 -27.07
CA LYS A 68 43.42 -15.14 -26.70
C LYS A 68 43.76 -15.37 -25.22
N ASP A 69 44.18 -14.33 -24.51
CA ASP A 69 44.43 -14.31 -23.06
C ASP A 69 43.15 -14.00 -22.24
N GLY A 70 41.97 -13.94 -22.88
CA GLY A 70 40.69 -13.70 -22.23
C GLY A 70 40.40 -12.24 -21.87
N LYS A 71 41.29 -11.31 -22.27
CA LYS A 71 41.13 -9.87 -21.98
C LYS A 71 40.41 -9.16 -23.11
N SER A 72 39.54 -8.20 -22.76
CA SER A 72 38.85 -7.40 -23.78
C SER A 72 39.84 -6.62 -24.65
N LEU A 73 39.61 -6.61 -25.97
CA LEU A 73 40.41 -5.83 -26.92
C LEU A 73 40.34 -4.32 -26.62
N PHE A 74 39.23 -3.86 -26.05
CA PHE A 74 38.97 -2.46 -25.73
C PHE A 74 39.22 -2.13 -24.25
N PHE A 75 39.15 -3.14 -23.37
CA PHE A 75 39.29 -2.98 -21.93
C PHE A 75 40.18 -4.07 -21.32
N PRO A 76 41.52 -3.96 -21.44
CA PRO A 76 42.46 -5.02 -21.05
C PRO A 76 42.47 -5.38 -19.56
N GLN A 77 41.76 -4.62 -18.72
CA GLN A 77 41.57 -4.88 -17.29
C GLN A 77 40.31 -5.71 -16.98
N LYS A 78 39.49 -6.05 -17.99
CA LYS A 78 38.23 -6.76 -17.81
C LYS A 78 38.32 -8.17 -18.35
N ASP A 79 38.05 -9.12 -17.47
CA ASP A 79 37.97 -10.54 -17.79
C ASP A 79 36.75 -10.81 -18.67
N PHE A 80 36.94 -11.72 -19.63
CA PHE A 80 35.86 -12.20 -20.47
C PHE A 80 34.83 -12.97 -19.64
N MET A 81 33.58 -12.50 -19.69
CA MET A 81 32.43 -13.28 -19.27
C MET A 81 31.49 -13.43 -20.45
N LYS A 82 31.04 -14.67 -20.70
CA LYS A 82 30.15 -14.96 -21.85
C LYS A 82 28.85 -14.16 -21.68
N PRO A 83 28.29 -13.56 -22.76
CA PRO A 83 27.03 -12.83 -22.68
C PRO A 83 25.89 -13.60 -22.00
N LYS A 84 25.79 -14.91 -22.27
CA LYS A 84 24.81 -15.81 -21.62
C LYS A 84 24.99 -15.95 -20.11
N GLU A 85 26.23 -15.92 -19.63
CA GLU A 85 26.54 -16.02 -18.19
C GLU A 85 26.25 -14.70 -17.47
N CYS A 86 26.54 -13.57 -18.13
CA CYS A 86 26.14 -12.24 -17.65
C CYS A 86 24.62 -12.16 -17.47
N GLU A 87 23.87 -12.51 -18.52
CA GLU A 87 22.40 -12.56 -18.49
C GLU A 87 21.91 -13.47 -17.35
N LYS A 88 22.45 -14.68 -17.25
CA LYS A 88 22.06 -15.66 -16.22
C LYS A 88 22.30 -15.12 -14.81
N THR A 89 23.44 -14.48 -14.56
CA THR A 89 23.79 -13.93 -13.24
C THR A 89 22.85 -12.80 -12.86
N LEU A 90 22.63 -11.84 -13.77
CA LEU A 90 21.72 -10.71 -13.55
C LEU A 90 20.27 -11.18 -13.39
N ALA A 91 19.82 -12.12 -14.22
CA ALA A 91 18.50 -12.72 -14.12
C ALA A 91 18.31 -13.50 -12.81
N GLN A 92 19.35 -14.18 -12.30
CA GLN A 92 19.29 -14.85 -11.00
C GLN A 92 19.17 -13.85 -9.85
N TRP A 93 19.91 -12.75 -9.88
CA TRP A 93 19.79 -11.69 -8.86
C TRP A 93 18.44 -11.00 -8.90
N MET A 94 17.91 -10.74 -10.11
CA MET A 94 16.56 -10.22 -10.32
C MET A 94 15.51 -11.19 -9.76
N LYS A 95 15.55 -12.48 -10.12
CA LYS A 95 14.60 -13.50 -9.65
C LYS A 95 14.63 -13.70 -8.14
N LYS A 96 15.81 -13.66 -7.52
CA LYS A 96 15.95 -13.80 -6.07
C LYS A 96 15.59 -12.51 -5.31
N GLY A 97 15.38 -11.38 -6.00
CA GLY A 97 15.14 -10.09 -5.38
C GLY A 97 16.27 -9.66 -4.45
N LYS A 98 17.52 -10.07 -4.76
CA LYS A 98 18.65 -9.83 -3.86
C LYS A 98 19.00 -8.34 -3.82
N PRO A 99 19.21 -7.75 -2.62
CA PRO A 99 19.76 -6.41 -2.52
C PRO A 99 21.22 -6.42 -2.98
N LEU A 100 21.54 -5.51 -3.90
CA LEU A 100 22.87 -5.32 -4.46
C LEU A 100 23.36 -3.91 -4.12
N LYS A 101 24.67 -3.73 -4.04
CA LYS A 101 25.32 -2.43 -3.97
C LYS A 101 25.87 -2.08 -5.35
N LEU A 102 25.30 -1.07 -5.98
CA LEU A 102 25.75 -0.51 -7.25
C LEU A 102 26.78 0.59 -6.99
N VAL A 103 27.97 0.40 -7.54
CA VAL A 103 29.08 1.37 -7.48
C VAL A 103 29.53 1.68 -8.90
N VAL A 104 29.50 2.96 -9.26
CA VAL A 104 30.02 3.43 -10.55
C VAL A 104 31.25 4.31 -10.29
N THR A 105 32.44 3.79 -10.57
CA THR A 105 33.71 4.47 -10.26
C THR A 105 33.89 5.72 -11.13
N GLY A 106 34.37 6.82 -10.53
CA GLY A 106 34.47 8.11 -11.22
C GLY A 106 33.16 8.91 -11.24
N THR A 107 32.09 8.40 -10.62
CA THR A 107 30.84 9.14 -10.40
C THR A 107 30.43 9.10 -8.93
N GLY A 108 29.45 9.92 -8.53
CA GLY A 108 28.86 9.89 -7.19
C GLY A 108 27.84 8.77 -6.95
N ILE A 109 27.77 7.74 -7.80
CA ILE A 109 26.77 6.67 -7.70
C ILE A 109 27.31 5.54 -6.82
N ASN A 110 26.81 5.47 -5.58
CA ASN A 110 27.07 4.40 -4.63
C ASN A 110 25.79 4.12 -3.83
N LEU A 111 24.93 3.26 -4.36
CA LEU A 111 23.56 3.06 -3.87
C LEU A 111 23.25 1.57 -3.72
N ASN A 112 22.44 1.24 -2.70
CA ASN A 112 21.85 -0.08 -2.59
C ASN A 112 20.64 -0.13 -3.53
N VAL A 113 20.56 -1.15 -4.37
CA VAL A 113 19.58 -1.30 -5.43
C VAL A 113 19.10 -2.74 -5.56
N THR A 114 17.94 -2.93 -6.17
CA THR A 114 17.47 -4.20 -6.72
C THR A 114 17.26 -4.04 -8.23
N ILE A 115 17.42 -5.12 -8.99
CA ILE A 115 17.14 -5.12 -10.43
C ILE A 115 15.63 -5.15 -10.63
N SER A 116 15.06 -4.10 -11.23
CA SER A 116 13.62 -4.01 -11.53
C SER A 116 13.28 -4.56 -12.90
N LYS A 117 14.18 -4.36 -13.87
CA LYS A 117 13.99 -4.76 -15.26
C LYS A 117 15.31 -5.18 -15.88
N LEU A 118 15.29 -6.27 -16.63
CA LEU A 118 16.40 -6.74 -17.45
C LEU A 118 15.83 -7.23 -18.78
N GLU A 119 16.23 -6.58 -19.86
CA GLU A 119 15.93 -6.97 -21.23
C GLU A 119 17.23 -7.26 -21.96
N THR A 120 17.26 -8.33 -22.73
CA THR A 120 18.43 -8.70 -23.53
C THR A 120 18.00 -9.11 -24.92
N SER A 121 18.60 -8.51 -25.94
CA SER A 121 18.40 -8.81 -27.35
C SER A 121 19.72 -9.27 -27.98
N ARG A 122 19.68 -10.22 -28.91
CA ARG A 122 20.86 -10.66 -29.64
C ARG A 122 20.98 -9.82 -30.90
N GLU A 123 22.05 -9.04 -31.01
CA GLU A 123 22.32 -8.18 -32.15
C GLU A 123 23.76 -8.43 -32.61
N GLY A 124 23.95 -8.63 -33.92
CA GLY A 124 25.28 -8.81 -34.53
C GLY A 124 25.73 -10.27 -34.68
N GLY A 125 26.39 -10.56 -35.81
CA GLY A 125 26.85 -11.91 -36.18
C GLY A 125 28.04 -12.45 -35.40
N TYR A 126 28.65 -11.65 -34.51
CA TYR A 126 29.83 -12.02 -33.72
C TYR A 126 29.49 -12.44 -32.27
N GLY A 127 28.21 -12.68 -31.97
CA GLY A 127 27.76 -13.12 -30.66
C GLY A 127 27.64 -11.99 -29.63
N ASP A 128 27.53 -10.75 -30.10
CA ASP A 128 27.22 -9.60 -29.24
C ASP A 128 25.76 -9.66 -28.76
N MET A 129 25.51 -9.09 -27.59
CA MET A 129 24.17 -9.07 -26.99
C MET A 129 23.89 -7.70 -26.39
N SER A 130 22.90 -7.00 -26.94
CA SER A 130 22.41 -5.74 -26.40
C SER A 130 21.58 -6.00 -25.15
N TYR A 131 21.78 -5.20 -24.10
CA TYR A 131 21.03 -5.29 -22.86
C TYR A 131 20.51 -3.93 -22.43
N SER A 132 19.34 -3.93 -21.81
CA SER A 132 18.74 -2.78 -21.13
C SER A 132 18.41 -3.20 -19.71
N ILE A 133 18.91 -2.44 -18.74
CA ILE A 133 18.78 -2.78 -17.33
C ILE A 133 18.28 -1.57 -16.54
N ALA A 134 17.35 -1.82 -15.63
CA ALA A 134 16.86 -0.83 -14.68
C ALA A 134 16.94 -1.36 -13.24
N PHE A 135 17.22 -0.42 -12.36
CA PHE A 135 17.44 -0.63 -10.94
C PHE A 135 16.54 0.31 -10.15
N VAL A 136 16.02 -0.19 -9.05
CA VAL A 136 15.29 0.63 -8.08
C VAL A 136 16.07 0.62 -6.77
N GLN A 137 16.14 1.78 -6.11
CA GLN A 137 16.83 1.92 -4.84
C GLN A 137 16.20 1.00 -3.78
N TYR A 138 17.03 0.14 -3.21
CA TYR A 138 16.63 -0.76 -2.14
C TYR A 138 16.64 0.00 -0.80
N HIS A 139 15.49 0.00 -0.13
CA HIS A 139 15.37 0.44 1.25
C HIS A 139 14.87 -0.73 2.10
N SER A 140 15.58 -1.05 3.18
CA SER A 140 15.09 -2.02 4.15
C SER A 140 13.79 -1.49 4.75
N LEU A 141 12.69 -2.21 4.57
CA LEU A 141 11.41 -1.87 5.19
C LEU A 141 11.57 -1.98 6.71
N LYS A 142 11.78 -0.84 7.39
CA LYS A 142 11.57 -0.75 8.83
C LYS A 142 10.06 -0.60 9.05
N ILE A 143 9.41 -1.71 9.33
CA ILE A 143 8.00 -1.72 9.71
C ILE A 143 7.92 -1.16 11.12
N TYR A 144 7.54 0.10 11.24
CA TYR A 144 7.23 0.70 12.52
C TYR A 144 5.77 0.44 12.85
N THR A 145 5.49 0.11 14.11
CA THR A 145 4.13 0.03 14.59
C THR A 145 3.52 1.43 14.73
N MET A 146 2.20 1.53 14.68
CA MET A 146 1.47 2.80 14.84
C MET A 146 1.76 3.51 16.17
N LYS A 147 2.19 2.75 17.20
CA LYS A 147 2.66 3.26 18.49
C LYS A 147 3.99 4.00 18.37
N GLU A 148 4.91 3.49 17.57
CA GLU A 148 6.27 4.04 17.44
C GLU A 148 6.32 5.28 16.52
N LEU A 149 5.47 5.33 15.50
CA LEU A 149 5.49 6.45 14.54
C LEU A 149 4.72 7.69 15.03
N ASN A 150 4.12 7.65 16.23
CA ASN A 150 3.20 8.64 16.79
C ASN A 150 2.15 9.17 15.78
N ARG A 151 1.89 8.37 14.73
CA ARG A 151 0.86 8.65 13.73
C ARG A 151 -0.40 8.03 14.29
N LYS A 152 -1.33 8.88 14.72
CA LYS A 152 -2.74 8.48 14.82
C LYS A 152 -3.06 7.75 13.53
N SER A 153 -3.45 6.49 13.63
CA SER A 153 -3.87 5.71 12.47
C SER A 153 -4.83 6.53 11.66
N GLY A 154 -4.36 6.97 10.48
CA GLY A 154 -5.22 7.48 9.44
C GLY A 154 -6.22 6.37 9.20
N LYS A 155 -7.40 6.57 9.78
CA LYS A 155 -8.54 5.67 9.69
C LYS A 155 -8.80 5.58 8.19
N LYS A 156 -8.28 4.55 7.51
CA LYS A 156 -8.88 4.07 6.26
C LYS A 156 -10.22 3.49 6.70
N GLY A 157 -11.16 4.41 6.82
CA GLY A 157 -12.50 4.25 7.29
C GLY A 157 -13.40 4.99 6.35
N GLY A 158 -13.47 4.53 5.10
CA GLY A 158 -14.77 4.34 4.49
C GLY A 158 -15.54 3.31 5.33
N LYS A 159 -15.89 3.68 6.56
CA LYS A 159 -16.82 2.98 7.42
C LYS A 159 -17.96 3.96 7.58
N LYS A 160 -19.03 3.67 6.84
CA LYS A 160 -20.43 3.97 7.18
C LYS A 160 -20.51 4.34 8.67
N LYS A 161 -21.04 5.52 9.00
CA LYS A 161 -21.39 5.90 10.39
C LYS A 161 -22.05 4.69 11.04
N THR A 162 -21.27 3.95 11.81
CA THR A 162 -21.74 2.89 12.67
C THR A 162 -21.56 3.50 14.02
N GLU A 163 -22.63 4.10 14.51
CA GLU A 163 -22.74 4.52 15.89
C GLU A 163 -22.23 3.39 16.78
N SER A 164 -21.40 3.76 17.74
CA SER A 164 -20.89 2.87 18.77
C SER A 164 -22.04 2.08 19.39
N ARG A 165 -22.01 0.75 19.20
CA ARG A 165 -22.92 -0.20 19.83
C ARG A 165 -22.91 0.00 21.36
N PRO A 166 -24.01 0.43 22.00
CA PRO A 166 -24.09 0.39 23.45
C PRO A 166 -24.01 -1.07 23.91
N ALA A 167 -23.34 -1.27 25.05
CA ALA A 167 -23.19 -2.57 25.67
C ALA A 167 -24.56 -3.22 25.92
N LYS A 168 -24.59 -4.55 25.77
CA LYS A 168 -25.70 -5.46 26.06
C LYS A 168 -26.33 -5.11 27.42
N SER A 169 -27.46 -4.41 27.43
CA SER A 169 -28.20 -4.12 28.65
C SER A 169 -29.17 -5.27 28.93
N LYS A 170 -29.04 -5.85 30.12
CA LYS A 170 -30.05 -6.73 30.72
C LYS A 170 -31.40 -5.99 30.72
N GLY A 171 -32.50 -6.68 30.41
CA GLY A 171 -33.82 -6.09 30.20
C GLY A 171 -34.15 -4.98 31.20
N GLY A 172 -34.58 -3.83 30.68
CA GLY A 172 -34.87 -2.63 31.45
C GLY A 172 -36.08 -1.89 30.89
N THR A 173 -36.52 -0.84 31.57
CA THR A 173 -37.59 0.04 31.10
C THR A 173 -37.01 1.24 30.35
N TYR A 174 -37.64 1.63 29.24
CA TYR A 174 -37.28 2.77 28.41
C TYR A 174 -38.39 3.81 28.43
N THR A 175 -38.04 5.08 28.60
CA THR A 175 -39.01 6.18 28.47
C THR A 175 -38.88 6.81 27.09
N VAL A 176 -39.97 6.78 26.32
CA VAL A 176 -40.05 7.31 24.95
C VAL A 176 -39.74 8.80 24.93
N ARG A 177 -38.89 9.24 24.00
CA ARG A 177 -38.59 10.66 23.77
C ARG A 177 -39.25 11.12 22.48
N GLN A 178 -39.39 12.44 22.33
CA GLN A 178 -39.93 13.03 21.10
C GLN A 178 -39.09 12.61 19.87
N GLY A 179 -39.79 12.08 18.86
CA GLY A 179 -39.17 11.59 17.62
C GLY A 179 -38.61 10.16 17.69
N ASP A 180 -38.78 9.44 18.80
CA ASP A 180 -38.45 8.01 18.85
C ASP A 180 -39.49 7.17 18.11
N THR A 181 -39.02 6.05 17.56
CA THR A 181 -39.86 4.99 16.98
C THR A 181 -39.51 3.67 17.64
N LEU A 182 -40.44 2.71 17.70
CA LEU A 182 -40.16 1.37 18.25
C LEU A 182 -38.95 0.70 17.56
N TRP A 183 -38.81 0.92 16.25
CA TRP A 183 -37.65 0.46 15.47
C TRP A 183 -36.34 1.10 15.94
N GLY A 184 -36.32 2.41 16.14
CA GLY A 184 -35.15 3.13 16.65
C GLY A 184 -34.81 2.76 18.09
N ILE A 185 -35.81 2.52 18.93
CA ILE A 185 -35.63 2.05 20.31
C ILE A 185 -35.02 0.64 20.32
N ALA A 186 -35.55 -0.28 19.50
CA ALA A 186 -34.99 -1.63 19.36
C ALA A 186 -33.53 -1.61 18.85
N HIS A 187 -33.22 -0.74 17.89
CA HIS A 187 -31.84 -0.56 17.42
C HIS A 187 -30.90 -0.08 18.54
N LYS A 188 -31.31 0.97 19.29
CA LYS A 188 -30.48 1.59 20.33
C LYS A 188 -30.32 0.70 21.56
N GLN A 189 -31.39 0.02 21.98
CA GLN A 189 -31.43 -0.71 23.26
C GLN A 189 -31.14 -2.20 23.13
N LEU A 190 -31.61 -2.84 22.06
CA LEU A 190 -31.42 -4.28 21.83
C LEU A 190 -30.29 -4.57 20.83
N GLY A 191 -29.78 -3.54 20.15
CA GLY A 191 -28.77 -3.69 19.10
C GLY A 191 -29.28 -4.36 17.81
N ASN A 192 -30.57 -4.71 17.76
CA ASN A 192 -31.23 -5.29 16.59
C ASN A 192 -32.60 -4.62 16.40
N SER A 193 -32.70 -3.78 15.38
CA SER A 193 -33.93 -3.05 15.06
C SER A 193 -35.10 -3.96 14.70
N GLN A 194 -34.85 -5.17 14.20
CA GLN A 194 -35.91 -6.12 13.83
C GLN A 194 -36.68 -6.68 15.03
N ARG A 195 -36.20 -6.46 16.27
CA ARG A 195 -36.86 -6.87 17.51
C ARG A 195 -37.91 -5.88 18.01
N TRP A 196 -38.21 -4.82 17.27
CA TRP A 196 -39.28 -3.87 17.61
C TRP A 196 -40.66 -4.52 17.85
N PRO A 197 -41.08 -5.60 17.15
CA PRO A 197 -42.38 -6.23 17.41
C PRO A 197 -42.44 -6.89 18.79
N GLU A 198 -41.30 -7.29 19.35
CA GLU A 198 -41.23 -7.83 20.71
C GLU A 198 -41.54 -6.74 21.75
N ILE A 199 -41.01 -5.52 21.55
CA ILE A 199 -41.31 -4.36 22.39
C ILE A 199 -42.80 -4.02 22.31
N TYR A 200 -43.37 -3.99 21.11
CA TYR A 200 -44.80 -3.73 20.92
C TYR A 200 -45.66 -4.78 21.62
N LYS A 201 -45.39 -6.07 21.39
CA LYS A 201 -46.14 -7.17 22.02
C LYS A 201 -46.10 -7.10 23.56
N LEU A 202 -44.95 -6.75 24.13
CA LEU A 202 -44.77 -6.66 25.58
C LEU A 202 -45.53 -5.47 26.20
N ASN A 203 -45.73 -4.38 25.44
CA ASN A 203 -46.35 -3.14 25.93
C ASN A 203 -47.66 -2.78 25.22
N LYS A 204 -48.27 -3.73 24.49
CA LYS A 204 -49.40 -3.49 23.59
C LYS A 204 -50.52 -2.72 24.26
N LYS A 205 -50.90 -3.12 25.48
CA LYS A 205 -51.97 -2.46 26.23
C LYS A 205 -51.67 -0.97 26.47
N THR A 206 -50.46 -0.67 26.97
CA THR A 206 -50.05 0.70 27.29
C THR A 206 -50.02 1.58 26.05
N ILE A 207 -49.42 1.07 24.96
CA ILE A 207 -49.27 1.78 23.69
C ILE A 207 -50.66 2.10 23.09
N GLU A 208 -51.56 1.11 23.06
CA GLU A 208 -52.93 1.29 22.56
C GLU A 208 -53.75 2.27 23.41
N ASP A 209 -53.65 2.17 24.74
CA ASP A 209 -54.36 3.07 25.65
C ASP A 209 -53.86 4.52 25.49
N THR A 210 -52.54 4.72 25.30
CA THR A 210 -51.99 6.06 25.03
C THR A 210 -52.41 6.59 23.67
N ALA A 211 -52.40 5.79 22.60
CA ALA A 211 -52.84 6.24 21.29
C ALA A 211 -54.29 6.76 21.31
N LYS A 212 -55.18 6.05 22.02
CA LYS A 212 -56.56 6.49 22.23
C LYS A 212 -56.66 7.78 23.02
N LYS A 213 -55.85 7.94 24.07
CA LYS A 213 -55.79 9.18 24.86
C LYS A 213 -55.38 10.39 24.03
N TYR A 214 -54.54 10.19 23.01
CA TYR A 214 -54.10 11.22 22.08
C TYR A 214 -55.03 11.39 20.85
N GLY A 215 -56.20 10.74 20.84
CA GLY A 215 -57.24 10.93 19.83
C GLY A 215 -57.14 10.00 18.62
N TYR A 216 -56.27 8.98 18.65
CA TYR A 216 -56.16 7.98 17.60
C TYR A 216 -57.09 6.78 17.87
N ALA A 217 -57.55 6.08 16.83
CA ALA A 217 -58.39 4.89 17.00
C ALA A 217 -57.61 3.71 17.61
N ASP A 218 -56.35 3.56 17.20
CA ASP A 218 -55.37 2.58 17.67
C ASP A 218 -53.94 3.12 17.49
N SER A 219 -52.94 2.33 17.88
CA SER A 219 -51.53 2.70 17.74
C SER A 219 -50.91 2.41 16.38
N ASP A 220 -51.69 1.93 15.41
CA ASP A 220 -51.21 1.38 14.13
C ASP A 220 -50.00 0.44 14.31
N ASN A 221 -50.22 -0.65 15.07
CA ASN A 221 -49.20 -1.65 15.39
C ASN A 221 -47.92 -1.09 16.05
N GLY A 222 -48.06 -0.04 16.86
CA GLY A 222 -46.93 0.61 17.54
C GLY A 222 -46.20 1.64 16.69
N HIS A 223 -46.80 2.11 15.59
CA HIS A 223 -46.36 3.31 14.88
C HIS A 223 -46.50 4.56 15.77
N TRP A 224 -47.59 4.64 16.53
CA TRP A 224 -47.86 5.75 17.45
C TRP A 224 -47.38 5.42 18.87
N ILE A 225 -46.26 6.02 19.25
CA ILE A 225 -45.76 6.07 20.64
C ILE A 225 -45.54 7.51 21.04
N PHE A 226 -45.81 7.84 22.30
CA PHE A 226 -45.82 9.23 22.76
C PHE A 226 -44.70 9.53 23.75
N PRO A 227 -44.14 10.75 23.74
CA PRO A 227 -43.08 11.13 24.69
C PRO A 227 -43.53 10.98 26.14
N GLY A 228 -42.67 10.40 26.97
CA GLY A 228 -42.96 10.13 28.39
C GLY A 228 -43.57 8.75 28.67
N GLU A 229 -43.94 8.00 27.65
CA GLU A 229 -44.43 6.62 27.79
C GLU A 229 -43.30 5.68 28.25
N LYS A 230 -43.55 4.86 29.27
CA LYS A 230 -42.58 3.90 29.81
C LYS A 230 -42.83 2.51 29.22
N LEU A 231 -41.93 2.05 28.38
CA LEU A 231 -41.95 0.75 27.71
C LEU A 231 -40.99 -0.23 28.40
N SER A 232 -41.45 -1.44 28.68
CA SER A 232 -40.60 -2.54 29.10
C SER A 232 -39.87 -3.12 27.89
N LEU A 233 -38.57 -3.38 28.01
CA LEU A 233 -37.78 -3.98 26.94
C LEU A 233 -37.59 -5.48 27.18
N PRO A 234 -37.68 -6.32 26.13
CA PRO A 234 -37.37 -7.73 26.24
C PRO A 234 -35.90 -7.95 26.61
N ALA A 235 -35.62 -9.04 27.31
CA ALA A 235 -34.24 -9.44 27.57
C ALA A 235 -33.51 -9.76 26.25
N SER A 236 -32.22 -9.38 26.19
CA SER A 236 -31.37 -9.60 25.01
C SER A 236 -31.14 -11.07 24.72
#